data_AF-A0A6N8HQA7-F1
#
_entry.id   AF-A0A6N8HQA7-F1
#
_cell.length_a   1.000
_cell.length_b   1.000
_cell.length_c   1.000
_cell.angle_alpha   90.00
_cell.angle_beta   90.00
_cell.angle_gamma   90.00
#
_symmetry.space_group_name_H-M   'P 1'
#
loop_
_entity.id
_entity.type
_entity.pdbx_description
1 polymer ?
#
loop_
_entity_poly.entity_id
_entity_poly.type
_entity_poly.pdbx_seq_one_letter_code
_entity_poly.pdbx_strand_id
1 'polypeptide(L)'
;MAGCLIIHGYTGGPFEVEPLATYLRQSLNWDIRMPTLPGHGETIAIEDMSHKKWIQASEDTLKQLLKQHDDVYVIGFSMGG
;
A
#
# COMPACT_ATOMS: atom_id res chain seq x y z
N MET A 1 -5.05 -6.55 17.08
CA MET A 1 -5.66 -6.30 15.76
C MET A 1 -4.54 -6.41 14.74
N ALA A 2 -4.76 -7.03 13.59
CA ALA A 2 -3.69 -7.13 12.59
C ALA A 2 -3.63 -5.86 11.73
N GLY A 3 -2.41 -5.51 11.31
CA GLY A 3 -2.15 -4.51 10.29
C GLY A 3 -2.04 -5.16 8.91
N CYS A 4 -2.42 -4.44 7.86
CA CYS A 4 -2.20 -4.88 6.48
C CYS A 4 -1.74 -3.70 5.60
N LEU A 5 -0.59 -3.87 4.96
CA LEU A 5 -0.12 -3.00 3.89
C LEU A 5 -0.55 -3.57 2.54
N ILE A 6 -1.25 -2.79 1.73
CA ILE A 6 -1.62 -3.18 0.36
C ILE A 6 -0.99 -2.22 -0.65
N ILE A 7 -0.18 -2.75 -1.57
CA ILE A 7 0.61 -1.98 -2.53
C ILE A 7 0.01 -2.15 -3.94
N HIS A 8 -0.33 -1.03 -4.58
CA HIS A 8 -0.91 -0.99 -5.93
C HIS A 8 0.15 -1.21 -7.04
N GLY A 9 -0.30 -1.30 -8.29
CA GLY A 9 0.57 -1.58 -9.44
C GLY A 9 1.28 -0.35 -10.01
N TYR A 10 2.13 -0.61 -11.01
CA TYR A 10 2.82 0.43 -11.80
C TYR A 10 1.79 1.25 -12.59
N THR A 11 1.97 2.57 -12.65
CA THR A 11 1.03 3.56 -13.25
C THR A 11 -0.34 3.70 -12.57
N GLY A 12 -0.64 2.84 -11.60
CA GLY A 12 -1.92 2.83 -10.90
C GLY A 12 -1.98 3.76 -9.68
N GLY A 13 -2.82 3.38 -8.73
CA GLY A 13 -3.01 4.08 -7.46
C GLY A 13 -3.84 3.23 -6.49
N PRO A 14 -4.10 3.72 -5.27
CA PRO A 14 -4.85 2.96 -4.25
C PRO A 14 -6.22 2.45 -4.71
N PHE A 15 -6.85 3.11 -5.68
CA PHE A 15 -8.14 2.71 -6.26
C PHE A 15 -8.12 1.29 -6.86
N GLU A 16 -6.97 0.80 -7.34
CA GLU A 16 -6.84 -0.56 -7.90
C GLU A 16 -7.06 -1.66 -6.85
N VAL A 17 -6.68 -1.36 -5.60
CA VAL A 17 -6.69 -2.31 -4.48
C VAL A 17 -7.77 -1.98 -3.45
N GLU A 18 -8.48 -0.87 -3.61
CA GLU A 18 -9.54 -0.41 -2.73
C GLU A 18 -10.69 -1.42 -2.56
N PRO A 19 -11.16 -2.15 -3.59
CA PRO A 19 -12.20 -3.17 -3.41
C PRO A 19 -11.76 -4.28 -2.43
N LEU A 20 -10.50 -4.73 -2.53
CA LEU A 20 -9.95 -5.73 -1.61
C LEU A 20 -9.81 -5.17 -0.19
N ALA A 21 -9.28 -3.96 -0.06
CA ALA A 21 -9.13 -3.31 1.24
C ALA A 21 -10.48 -3.11 1.93
N THR A 22 -11.52 -2.73 1.18
CA THR A 22 -12.88 -2.56 1.71
C THR A 22 -13.44 -3.88 2.23
N TYR A 23 -13.31 -4.96 1.45
CA TYR A 23 -13.73 -6.29 1.86
C TYR A 23 -13.03 -6.77 3.14
N LEU A 24 -11.71 -6.60 3.22
CA LEU A 24 -10.91 -7.02 4.38
C LEU A 24 -11.24 -6.20 5.63
N ARG A 25 -11.44 -4.88 5.51
CA ARG A 25 -11.88 -4.03 6.63
C ARG A 25 -13.22 -4.50 7.19
N GLN A 26 -14.19 -4.77 6.31
CA GLN A 26 -15.53 -5.21 6.69
C GLN A 26 -15.54 -6.61 7.30
N SER A 27 -14.65 -7.50 6.84
CA SER A 27 -14.68 -8.92 7.22
C SER A 27 -13.80 -9.25 8.43
N LEU A 28 -12.69 -8.52 8.64
CA LEU A 28 -11.64 -8.92 9.59
C LEU A 28 -11.30 -7.85 10.62
N ASN A 29 -11.84 -6.63 10.50
CA ASN A 29 -11.54 -5.49 11.37
C ASN A 29 -10.02 -5.22 11.48
N TRP A 30 -9.30 -5.22 10.35
CA TRP A 30 -7.86 -4.94 10.27
C TRP A 30 -7.57 -3.45 10.03
N ASP A 31 -6.41 -2.96 10.50
CA ASP A 31 -5.88 -1.65 10.12
C ASP A 31 -5.20 -1.77 8.74
N ILE A 32 -5.89 -1.32 7.70
CA ILE A 32 -5.43 -1.45 6.32
C ILE A 32 -4.92 -0.11 5.79
N ARG A 33 -3.67 -0.11 5.31
CA ARG A 33 -2.99 1.05 4.69
C ARG A 33 -2.71 0.77 3.22
N MET A 34 -3.02 1.76 2.38
CA MET A 34 -2.83 1.72 0.94
C MET A 34 -2.08 2.99 0.52
N PRO A 35 -0.75 3.05 0.66
CA PRO A 35 -0.01 4.26 0.33
C PRO A 35 -0.08 4.52 -1.18
N THR A 36 -0.22 5.79 -1.58
CA THR A 36 0.03 6.20 -2.96
C THR A 36 1.53 6.28 -3.16
N LEU A 37 2.08 5.49 -4.10
CA LEU A 37 3.50 5.52 -4.40
C LEU A 37 3.90 6.86 -5.04
N PRO A 38 5.12 7.39 -4.78
CA PRO A 38 5.58 8.62 -5.42
C PRO A 38 5.47 8.57 -6.96
N GLY A 39 4.86 9.61 -7.53
CA GLY A 39 4.59 9.72 -8.98
C GLY A 39 3.37 8.95 -9.49
N HIS A 40 2.63 8.27 -8.62
CA HIS A 40 1.41 7.50 -8.94
C HIS A 40 0.14 8.18 -8.39
N GLY A 41 -1.04 7.63 -8.70
CA GLY A 41 -2.34 8.14 -8.26
C GLY A 41 -3.03 9.00 -9.31
N GLU A 42 -3.72 10.06 -8.88
CA GLU A 42 -4.53 10.90 -9.77
C GLU A 42 -3.72 11.65 -10.82
N THR A 43 -2.51 12.08 -10.45
CA THR A 43 -1.56 12.73 -11.36
C THR A 43 -0.32 11.86 -11.51
N ILE A 44 -0.11 11.37 -12.72
CA ILE A 44 1.00 10.48 -13.06
C ILE A 44 2.24 11.33 -13.36
N ALA A 45 3.31 11.12 -12.59
CA ALA A 45 4.60 11.79 -12.70
C ALA A 45 5.76 10.81 -12.43
N ILE A 46 5.69 9.64 -13.07
CA ILE A 46 6.58 8.50 -12.79
C ILE A 46 7.96 8.66 -13.44
N GLU A 47 8.04 9.45 -14.51
CA GLU A 47 9.26 9.62 -15.32
C GLU A 47 10.45 10.14 -14.50
N ASP A 48 10.19 10.96 -13.48
CA ASP A 48 11.21 11.51 -12.58
C ASP A 48 11.42 10.68 -11.28
N MET A 49 10.70 9.56 -11.13
CA MET A 49 10.65 8.81 -9.88
C MET A 49 11.44 7.50 -9.96
N SER A 50 12.40 7.33 -9.05
CA SER A 50 13.13 6.08 -8.88
C SER A 50 12.31 5.06 -8.09
N HIS A 51 12.39 3.76 -8.45
CA HIS A 51 11.83 2.66 -7.68
C HIS A 51 12.22 2.68 -6.19
N LYS A 52 13.39 3.23 -5.86
CA LYS A 52 13.84 3.41 -4.46
C LYS A 52 12.89 4.27 -3.65
N LYS A 53 12.26 5.27 -4.27
CA LYS A 53 11.24 6.12 -3.63
C LYS A 53 9.96 5.33 -3.36
N TRP A 54 9.58 4.41 -4.24
CA TRP A 54 8.43 3.53 -4.03
C TRP A 54 8.68 2.56 -2.87
N ILE A 55 9.86 1.93 -2.85
CA ILE A 55 10.28 1.06 -1.74
C ILE A 55 10.26 1.84 -0.43
N GLN A 56 10.85 3.04 -0.39
CA GLN A 56 10.86 3.86 0.83
C GLN A 56 9.45 4.20 1.32
N ALA A 57 8.53 4.59 0.43
CA ALA A 57 7.15 4.91 0.81
C ALA A 57 6.41 3.68 1.39
N SER A 58 6.61 2.51 0.80
CA SER A 58 6.08 1.24 1.31
C SER A 58 6.68 0.88 2.66
N GLU A 59 8.00 1.01 2.82
CA GLU A 59 8.69 0.75 4.09
C GLU A 59 8.24 1.68 5.21
N ASP A 60 8.07 2.98 4.92
CA ASP A 60 7.65 3.95 5.93
C ASP A 60 6.24 3.64 6.44
N THR A 61 5.36 3.20 5.54
CA THR A 61 4.01 2.73 5.89
C THR A 61 4.07 1.43 6.69
N LEU A 62 4.90 0.48 6.27
CA LEU A 62 5.10 -0.79 7.00
C LEU A 62 5.62 -0.55 8.42
N LYS A 63 6.60 0.34 8.59
CA LYS A 63 7.16 0.72 9.90
C LYS A 63 6.10 1.35 10.82
N GLN A 64 5.12 2.07 10.27
CA GLN A 64 4.00 2.59 11.06
C GLN A 64 3.09 1.46 11.56
N LEU A 65 2.73 0.52 10.68
CA LEU A 65 1.93 -0.65 11.06
C LEU A 65 2.64 -1.51 12.12
N LEU A 66 3.93 -1.79 11.94
CA LEU A 66 4.73 -2.58 12.88
C LEU A 66 4.90 -1.91 14.27
N LYS A 67 4.67 -0.60 14.37
CA LYS A 67 4.66 0.10 15.68
C LYS A 67 3.32 -0.05 16.41
N GLN A 68 2.26 -0.39 15.69
CA GLN A 68 0.88 -0.39 16.20
C GLN A 68 0.29 -1.79 16.34
N HIS A 69 0.83 -2.77 15.61
CA HIS A 69 0.28 -4.12 15.52
C HIS A 69 1.41 -5.17 15.59
N ASP A 70 1.16 -6.25 16.34
CA ASP A 70 2.10 -7.38 16.46
C ASP A 70 2.13 -8.24 15.18
N ASP A 71 0.97 -8.41 14.55
CA ASP A 71 0.81 -9.12 13.28
C ASP A 71 0.60 -8.13 12.13
N VAL A 72 1.49 -8.17 11.13
CA VAL A 72 1.37 -7.33 9.92
C VAL A 72 1.49 -8.18 8.66
N TYR A 73 0.50 -8.06 7.79
CA TYR A 73 0.46 -8.71 6.47
C TYR A 73 0.81 -7.71 5.37
N VAL A 74 1.39 -8.20 4.28
CA VAL A 74 1.68 -7.41 3.07
C VAL A 74 1.01 -8.09 1.89
N ILE A 75 0.26 -7.31 1.11
CA ILE A 75 -0.40 -7.74 -0.13
C ILE A 75 0.07 -6.80 -1.25
N GLY A 76 0.44 -7.37 -2.38
CA GLY A 76 0.89 -6.64 -3.55
C GLY A 76 0.09 -6.98 -4.79
N PHE A 77 -0.20 -5.98 -5.64
CA PHE A 77 -0.79 -6.16 -6.96
C PHE A 77 0.22 -5.79 -8.06
N SER A 78 0.46 -6.70 -9.01
CA SER A 78 1.41 -6.48 -10.12
C SER A 78 2.80 -6.08 -9.59
N MET A 79 3.33 -4.91 -9.97
CA MET A 79 4.60 -4.36 -9.43
C MET A 79 4.63 -4.25 -7.90
N GLY A 80 3.48 -4.12 -7.25
CA GLY A 80 3.39 -4.06 -5.79
C GLY A 80 3.65 -5.39 -5.09
N GLY A 81 3.65 -6.52 -5.82
CA GLY A 81 3.96 -7.87 -5.30
C GLY A 81 5.39 -8.27 -5.58
#